data_AF-A0A9C8ZJN6-F1
#
_entry.id   AF-A0A9C8ZJN6-F1
#
_cell.length_a   1.000
_cell.length_b   1.000
_cell.length_c   1.000
_cell.angle_alpha   90.00
_cell.angle_beta   90.00
_cell.angle_gamma   90.00
#
_symmetry.space_group_name_H-M   'P 1'
#
loop_
_entity.id
_entity.type
_entity.pdbx_description
1 polymer ?
#
loop_
_entity_poly.entity_id
_entity_poly.type
_entity_poly.pdbx_seq_one_letter_code
_entity_poly.pdbx_strand_id
1 'polypeptide(L)'
;MGNGATKAFACLLLLLLLLLGCGVMTMARAQEPGNQQCVMLDRIDLDDGGILDEQRRARLFAEYLGRCIDASLLRRMLAALAQSYIELGYITTVPYLTEQNVADGQLDIRVVPGRVEAIVDKDSGRTNARINTAFAFQRGELLNLRDLETAL
;
A
#
# COMPACT_ATOMS: atom_id res chain seq x y z
N MET A 1 35.96 61.83 15.65
CA MET A 1 36.30 60.39 15.71
C MET A 1 35.04 59.60 16.01
N GLY A 2 34.88 58.44 15.34
CA GLY A 2 34.02 57.35 15.81
C GLY A 2 32.61 57.27 15.19
N ASN A 3 32.34 56.15 14.51
CA ASN A 3 31.04 55.47 14.31
C ASN A 3 30.58 55.19 12.87
N GLY A 4 31.52 55.16 11.91
CA GLY A 4 31.29 54.52 10.59
C GLY A 4 31.48 53.00 10.58
N ALA A 5 32.21 52.44 11.56
CA ALA A 5 32.51 51.01 11.63
C ALA A 5 31.44 50.18 12.36
N THR A 6 30.60 50.80 13.21
CA THR A 6 29.65 50.08 14.07
C THR A 6 28.37 49.63 13.36
N LYS A 7 27.97 50.29 12.27
CA LYS A 7 26.77 49.88 11.50
C LYS A 7 27.04 48.73 10.52
N ALA A 8 28.24 48.67 9.94
CA ALA A 8 28.64 47.59 9.04
C ALA A 8 28.80 46.24 9.78
N PHE A 9 29.37 46.27 11.00
CA PHE A 9 29.48 45.08 11.84
C PHE A 9 28.10 44.56 12.32
N ALA A 10 27.15 45.43 12.64
CA ALA A 10 25.80 45.02 13.03
C ALA A 10 25.05 44.33 11.87
N CYS A 11 25.24 44.80 10.63
CA CYS A 11 24.59 44.21 9.46
C CYS A 11 25.24 42.86 9.06
N LEU A 12 26.57 42.76 9.12
CA LEU A 12 27.29 41.52 8.82
C LEU A 12 27.06 40.43 9.88
N LEU A 13 26.92 40.81 11.15
CA LEU A 13 26.59 39.90 12.25
C LEU A 13 25.13 39.42 12.17
N LEU A 14 24.19 40.26 11.72
CA LEU A 14 22.80 39.84 11.46
C LEU A 14 22.69 38.87 10.27
N LEU A 15 23.47 39.08 9.20
CA LEU A 15 23.51 38.18 8.04
C LEU A 15 24.17 36.83 8.36
N LEU A 16 25.19 36.80 9.23
CA LEU A 16 25.80 35.56 9.72
C LEU A 16 24.87 34.77 10.65
N LEU A 17 24.03 35.45 11.46
CA LEU A 17 23.00 34.79 12.28
C LEU A 17 21.85 34.20 11.43
N LEU A 18 21.53 34.79 10.27
CA LEU A 18 20.57 34.23 9.32
C LEU A 18 21.12 33.03 8.53
N LEU A 19 22.45 32.93 8.35
CA LEU A 19 23.09 31.81 7.64
C LEU A 19 23.48 30.64 8.55
N LEU A 20 23.61 30.87 9.87
CA LEU A 20 23.93 29.84 10.87
C LEU A 20 22.71 29.40 11.72
N GLY A 21 21.57 30.07 11.57
CA GLY A 21 20.30 29.64 12.12
C GLY A 21 19.50 28.88 11.07
N CYS A 22 19.65 27.55 11.03
CA CYS A 22 18.64 26.67 10.44
C CYS A 22 17.38 26.76 11.32
N GLY A 23 16.69 27.90 11.22
CA GLY A 23 15.44 28.19 11.89
C GLY A 23 14.32 27.50 11.15
N VAL A 24 14.26 26.18 11.26
CA VAL A 24 13.01 25.49 11.55
C VAL A 24 13.40 24.31 12.44
N MET A 25 13.36 24.51 13.77
CA MET A 25 12.81 23.45 14.61
C MET A 25 11.47 23.14 13.96
N THR A 26 11.42 22.07 13.16
CA THR A 26 10.14 21.45 12.88
C THR A 26 9.68 21.01 14.26
N MET A 27 8.85 21.85 14.87
CA MET A 27 7.81 21.36 15.76
C MET A 27 7.21 20.20 14.98
N ALA A 28 7.61 18.98 15.33
CA ALA A 28 6.74 17.84 15.11
C ALA A 28 5.41 18.35 15.59
N ARG A 29 4.47 18.57 14.66
CA ARG A 29 3.12 18.92 15.05
C ARG A 29 2.76 17.84 16.05
N ALA A 30 2.54 18.25 17.30
CA ALA A 30 1.73 17.45 18.19
C ALA A 30 0.47 17.20 17.37
N GLN A 31 0.27 15.96 16.95
CA GLN A 31 -1.00 15.54 16.43
C GLN A 31 -1.97 15.91 17.55
N GLU A 32 -2.80 16.94 17.33
CA GLU A 32 -3.93 17.17 18.21
C GLU A 32 -4.66 15.82 18.31
N PRO A 33 -5.18 15.43 19.48
CA PRO A 33 -6.08 14.28 19.55
C PRO A 33 -7.36 14.71 18.83
N GLY A 34 -7.30 14.72 17.50
CA GLY A 34 -8.43 14.91 16.63
C GLY A 34 -9.38 13.80 17.01
N ASN A 35 -10.53 14.23 17.52
CA ASN A 35 -11.71 13.42 17.74
C ASN A 35 -11.67 12.23 16.77
N GLN A 36 -11.45 11.01 17.28
CA GLN A 36 -11.16 9.85 16.45
C GLN A 36 -12.39 9.56 15.59
N GLN A 37 -12.42 10.18 14.41
CA GLN A 37 -13.49 10.04 13.44
C GLN A 37 -13.28 8.66 12.81
N CYS A 38 -13.95 7.69 13.43
CA CYS A 38 -14.03 6.33 12.96
C CYS A 38 -15.40 6.08 12.33
N VAL A 39 -15.46 5.05 11.50
CA VAL A 39 -16.67 4.66 10.78
C VAL A 39 -17.09 3.29 11.29
N MET A 40 -18.36 3.13 11.64
CA MET A 40 -18.91 1.80 11.95
C MET A 40 -18.99 1.02 10.64
N LEU A 41 -18.28 -0.10 10.53
CA LEU A 41 -18.41 -0.98 9.37
C LEU A 41 -19.45 -2.07 9.62
N ASP A 42 -20.50 -2.06 8.82
CA ASP A 42 -21.58 -3.05 8.85
C ASP A 42 -21.44 -4.06 7.70
N ARG A 43 -20.83 -3.65 6.58
CA ARG A 43 -20.62 -4.50 5.40
C ARG A 43 -19.27 -4.25 4.76
N ILE A 44 -18.66 -5.34 4.27
CA ILE A 44 -17.46 -5.31 3.43
C ILE A 44 -17.76 -6.10 2.17
N ASP A 45 -17.73 -5.43 1.03
CA ASP A 45 -17.87 -6.05 -0.29
C ASP A 45 -16.48 -6.17 -0.92
N LEU A 46 -16.10 -7.41 -1.26
CA LEU A 46 -14.79 -7.73 -1.84
C LEU A 46 -14.96 -8.20 -3.29
N ASP A 47 -14.45 -7.40 -4.22
CA ASP A 47 -14.31 -7.75 -5.62
C ASP A 47 -12.88 -8.24 -5.91
N ASP A 48 -12.70 -9.55 -5.79
CA ASP A 48 -11.44 -10.26 -6.03
C ASP A 48 -11.51 -11.26 -7.19
N GLY A 49 -12.62 -11.29 -7.93
CA GLY A 49 -12.86 -12.30 -8.96
C GLY A 49 -12.94 -13.73 -8.43
N GLY A 50 -13.20 -13.92 -7.12
CA GLY A 50 -13.38 -15.24 -6.51
C GLY A 50 -12.08 -15.95 -6.12
N ILE A 51 -10.97 -15.23 -5.96
CA ILE A 51 -9.69 -15.81 -5.53
C ILE A 51 -9.78 -16.35 -4.09
N LEU A 52 -10.40 -15.60 -3.17
CA LEU A 52 -10.70 -16.06 -1.82
C LEU A 52 -12.07 -16.72 -1.77
N ASP A 53 -12.09 -17.96 -1.26
CA ASP A 53 -13.34 -18.62 -0.91
C ASP A 53 -14.09 -17.88 0.21
N GLU A 54 -15.40 -18.16 0.30
CA GLU A 54 -16.29 -17.50 1.25
C GLU A 54 -15.88 -17.74 2.71
N GLN A 55 -15.32 -18.90 3.03
CA GLN A 55 -14.93 -19.21 4.41
C GLN A 55 -13.71 -18.40 4.85
N ARG A 56 -12.69 -18.28 3.99
CA ARG A 56 -11.48 -17.48 4.25
C ARG A 56 -11.84 -16.00 4.29
N ARG A 57 -12.73 -15.53 3.41
CA ARG A 57 -13.29 -14.17 3.42
C ARG A 57 -14.00 -13.85 4.74
N ALA A 58 -14.93 -14.71 5.15
CA ALA A 58 -15.68 -14.54 6.40
C ALA A 58 -14.75 -14.53 7.62
N ARG A 59 -13.78 -15.45 7.70
CA ARG A 59 -12.80 -15.49 8.79
C ARG A 59 -11.92 -14.24 8.83
N LEU A 60 -11.45 -13.76 7.67
CA LEU A 60 -10.62 -12.56 7.58
C LEU A 60 -11.37 -11.32 8.05
N PHE A 61 -12.63 -11.14 7.64
CA PHE A 61 -13.38 -9.92 7.91
C PHE A 61 -14.14 -9.90 9.23
N ALA A 62 -14.30 -11.06 9.90
CA ALA A 62 -15.06 -11.18 11.15
C ALA A 62 -14.60 -10.21 12.25
N GLU A 63 -13.30 -9.90 12.34
CA GLU A 63 -12.77 -9.01 13.39
C GLU A 63 -13.02 -7.51 13.13
N TYR A 64 -13.52 -7.15 11.94
CA TYR A 64 -13.73 -5.75 11.51
C TYR A 64 -15.22 -5.37 11.50
N LEU A 65 -16.12 -6.30 11.20
CA LEU A 65 -17.57 -6.05 11.16
C LEU A 65 -18.14 -5.67 12.54
N GLY A 66 -19.06 -4.72 12.55
CA GLY A 66 -19.72 -4.19 13.75
C GLY A 66 -18.80 -3.34 14.63
N ARG A 67 -17.69 -2.83 14.11
CA ARG A 67 -16.71 -2.03 14.86
C ARG A 67 -16.50 -0.66 14.25
N CYS A 68 -16.14 0.29 15.11
CA CYS A 68 -15.69 1.59 14.68
C CYS A 68 -14.24 1.49 14.22
N ILE A 69 -14.01 1.74 12.93
CA ILE A 69 -12.72 1.53 12.27
C ILE A 69 -12.12 2.87 11.93
N ASP A 70 -10.89 3.09 12.37
CA ASP A 70 -10.09 4.24 11.98
C ASP A 70 -9.16 3.90 10.79
N ALA A 71 -8.47 4.90 10.26
CA ALA A 71 -7.54 4.69 9.15
C ALA A 71 -6.42 3.69 9.46
N SER A 72 -6.05 3.50 10.73
CA SER A 72 -5.02 2.55 11.15
C SER A 72 -5.54 1.11 11.09
N LEU A 73 -6.74 0.86 11.59
CA LEU A 73 -7.39 -0.45 11.52
C LEU A 73 -7.72 -0.82 10.06
N LEU A 74 -8.15 0.15 9.24
CA LEU A 74 -8.37 -0.04 7.80
C LEU A 74 -7.09 -0.50 7.07
N ARG A 75 -5.95 0.15 7.35
CA ARG A 75 -4.65 -0.26 6.79
C ARG A 75 -4.25 -1.67 7.20
N ARG A 76 -4.50 -2.05 8.46
CA ARG A 76 -4.22 -3.41 8.94
C ARG A 76 -5.08 -4.45 8.24
N MET A 77 -6.37 -4.15 8.04
CA MET A 77 -7.28 -5.01 7.30
C MET A 77 -6.81 -5.24 5.87
N LEU A 78 -6.45 -4.17 5.14
CA LEU A 78 -5.90 -4.28 3.79
C LEU A 78 -4.60 -5.09 3.75
N ALA A 79 -3.73 -4.93 4.74
CA ALA A 79 -2.51 -5.73 4.85
C ALA A 79 -2.81 -7.21 5.12
N ALA A 80 -3.77 -7.53 5.97
CA ALA A 80 -4.20 -8.90 6.24
C ALA A 80 -4.86 -9.55 5.01
N LEU A 81 -5.62 -8.77 4.24
CA LEU A 81 -6.17 -9.20 2.95
C LEU A 81 -5.05 -9.50 1.94
N ALA A 82 -4.08 -8.60 1.79
CA ALA A 82 -2.91 -8.82 0.92
C ALA A 82 -2.14 -10.08 1.35
N GLN A 83 -1.94 -10.26 2.66
CA GLN A 83 -1.27 -11.44 3.20
C GLN A 83 -2.04 -12.74 2.89
N SER A 84 -3.38 -12.70 2.91
CA SER A 84 -4.20 -13.85 2.54
C SER A 84 -3.99 -14.31 1.10
N TYR A 85 -3.71 -13.38 0.17
CA TYR A 85 -3.34 -13.73 -1.21
C TYR A 85 -1.93 -14.31 -1.30
N ILE A 86 -0.97 -13.73 -0.56
CA ILE A 86 0.41 -14.22 -0.51
C ILE A 86 0.46 -15.67 0.01
N GLU A 87 -0.28 -15.98 1.07
CA GLU A 87 -0.37 -17.35 1.62
C GLU A 87 -0.87 -18.37 0.60
N LEU A 88 -1.76 -17.97 -0.31
CA LEU A 88 -2.27 -18.80 -1.39
C LEU A 88 -1.33 -18.87 -2.61
N GLY A 89 -0.26 -18.08 -2.62
CA GLY A 89 0.75 -18.01 -3.69
C GLY A 89 0.53 -16.88 -4.70
N TYR A 90 -0.50 -16.06 -4.55
CA TYR A 90 -0.82 -14.95 -5.48
C TYR A 90 -0.04 -13.67 -5.13
N ILE A 91 1.29 -13.73 -5.19
CA ILE A 91 2.21 -12.70 -4.67
C ILE A 91 2.15 -11.34 -5.40
N THR A 92 1.58 -11.29 -6.61
CA THR A 92 1.41 -10.07 -7.41
C THR A 92 -0.01 -9.50 -7.34
N THR A 93 -0.87 -10.05 -6.47
CA THR A 93 -2.25 -9.61 -6.29
C THR A 93 -2.36 -8.58 -5.18
N VAL A 94 -2.89 -7.40 -5.50
CA VAL A 94 -2.89 -6.25 -4.58
C VAL A 94 -4.33 -5.73 -4.36
N PRO A 95 -4.83 -5.70 -3.11
CA PRO A 95 -6.08 -5.04 -2.79
C PRO A 95 -5.91 -3.51 -2.73
N TYR A 96 -6.93 -2.78 -3.13
CA TYR A 96 -6.98 -1.32 -3.10
C TYR A 96 -8.38 -0.81 -2.82
N LEU A 97 -8.45 0.44 -2.33
CA LEU A 97 -9.69 1.16 -2.15
C LEU A 97 -9.78 2.25 -3.21
N THR A 98 -10.96 2.44 -3.77
CA THR A 98 -11.28 3.65 -4.53
C THR A 98 -11.94 4.68 -3.64
N GLU A 99 -11.93 5.94 -4.10
CA GLU A 99 -12.67 7.00 -3.45
C GLU A 99 -14.15 6.61 -3.36
N GLN A 100 -14.67 6.59 -2.13
CA GLN A 100 -16.00 6.12 -1.80
C GLN A 100 -16.45 6.81 -0.51
N ASN A 101 -17.76 6.94 -0.34
CA ASN A 101 -18.34 7.36 0.94
C ASN A 101 -18.63 6.11 1.76
N VAL A 102 -18.08 6.03 2.96
CA VAL A 102 -18.25 4.91 3.88
C VAL A 102 -19.19 5.24 5.05
N ALA A 103 -19.83 6.41 5.03
CA ALA A 103 -20.66 6.90 6.14
C ALA A 103 -21.92 6.04 6.41
N ASP A 104 -22.34 5.24 5.44
CA ASP A 104 -23.41 4.24 5.54
C ASP A 104 -22.94 2.90 6.12
N GLY A 105 -21.64 2.79 6.45
CA GLY A 105 -21.02 1.59 7.01
C GLY A 105 -20.69 0.52 5.99
N GLN A 106 -20.75 0.82 4.69
CA GLN A 106 -20.30 -0.06 3.64
C GLN A 106 -18.86 0.28 3.21
N LEU A 107 -18.05 -0.76 3.03
CA LEU A 107 -16.71 -0.65 2.47
C LEU A 107 -16.55 -1.56 1.25
N ASP A 108 -16.28 -0.96 0.11
CA ASP A 108 -15.99 -1.66 -1.14
C ASP A 108 -14.46 -1.78 -1.33
N ILE A 109 -13.98 -3.01 -1.45
CA ILE A 109 -12.58 -3.33 -1.70
C ILE A 109 -12.47 -3.95 -3.08
N ARG A 110 -11.59 -3.40 -3.91
CA ARG A 110 -11.23 -3.99 -5.21
C ARG A 110 -9.86 -4.61 -5.15
N VAL A 111 -9.63 -5.60 -6.00
CA VAL A 111 -8.36 -6.31 -6.08
C VAL A 111 -7.86 -6.29 -7.50
N VAL A 112 -6.59 -5.95 -7.69
CA VAL A 112 -5.91 -6.12 -8.97
C VAL A 112 -5.14 -7.43 -8.92
N PRO A 113 -5.63 -8.49 -9.59
CA PRO A 113 -4.87 -9.72 -9.70
C PRO A 113 -3.70 -9.55 -10.67
N GLY A 114 -2.53 -10.04 -10.27
CA GLY A 114 -1.40 -10.19 -11.19
C GLY A 114 -1.62 -11.38 -12.12
N ARG A 115 -1.35 -11.18 -13.41
CA ARG A 115 -1.54 -12.19 -14.46
C ARG A 115 -0.28 -12.38 -15.28
N VAL A 116 -0.12 -13.59 -15.81
CA VAL A 116 1.03 -13.95 -16.64
C VAL A 116 0.85 -13.34 -18.03
N GLU A 117 1.75 -12.45 -18.44
CA GLU A 117 1.74 -11.89 -19.80
C GLU A 117 2.46 -12.83 -20.79
N ALA A 118 3.68 -13.24 -20.44
CA ALA A 118 4.48 -14.17 -21.23
C ALA A 118 5.59 -14.78 -20.36
N ILE A 119 6.01 -15.99 -20.74
CA ILE A 119 7.27 -16.58 -20.28
C ILE A 119 8.17 -16.69 -21.50
N VAL A 120 9.34 -16.08 -21.41
CA VAL A 120 10.29 -16.01 -22.53
C VAL A 120 11.65 -16.48 -22.09
N ASP A 121 12.36 -17.10 -23.02
CA ASP A 121 13.78 -17.35 -22.85
C ASP A 121 14.53 -16.01 -22.90
N LYS A 122 15.45 -15.79 -21.95
CA LYS A 122 16.11 -14.50 -21.76
C LYS A 122 16.94 -14.09 -22.99
N ASP A 123 17.60 -15.03 -23.65
CA ASP A 123 18.53 -14.74 -24.73
C ASP A 123 17.79 -14.52 -26.05
N SER A 124 16.78 -15.34 -26.33
CA SER A 124 16.00 -15.23 -27.57
C SER A 124 14.80 -14.30 -27.49
N GLY A 125 14.34 -13.93 -26.28
CA GLY A 125 13.12 -13.14 -26.06
C GLY A 125 11.84 -13.85 -26.51
N ARG A 126 11.90 -15.16 -26.74
CA ARG A 126 10.81 -15.95 -27.32
C ARG A 126 10.43 -17.10 -26.39
N THR A 127 9.14 -17.42 -26.39
CA THR A 127 8.65 -18.68 -25.82
C THR A 127 9.05 -19.83 -26.75
N ASN A 128 9.66 -20.87 -26.20
CA ASN A 128 10.07 -22.07 -26.95
C ASN A 128 9.38 -23.32 -26.41
N ALA A 129 9.57 -24.46 -27.09
CA ALA A 129 8.91 -25.72 -26.72
C ALA A 129 9.27 -26.19 -25.30
N ARG A 130 10.48 -25.91 -24.80
CA ARG A 130 10.88 -26.29 -23.43
C ARG A 130 10.08 -25.50 -22.39
N ILE A 131 9.90 -24.19 -22.62
CA ILE A 131 9.12 -23.31 -21.74
C ILE A 131 7.66 -23.77 -21.69
N ASN A 132 7.04 -24.04 -22.86
CA ASN A 132 5.65 -24.50 -22.92
C ASN A 132 5.42 -25.84 -22.23
N THR A 133 6.44 -26.70 -22.15
CA THR A 133 6.35 -27.99 -21.45
C THR A 133 6.62 -27.86 -19.95
N ALA A 134 7.50 -26.94 -19.54
CA ALA A 134 7.88 -26.76 -18.14
C ALA A 134 6.81 -26.01 -17.33
N PHE A 135 6.20 -24.98 -17.92
CA PHE A 135 5.23 -24.13 -17.23
C PHE A 135 3.81 -24.45 -17.70
N ALA A 136 2.95 -24.84 -16.76
CA ALA A 136 1.58 -25.27 -17.05
C ALA A 136 0.57 -24.12 -17.19
N PHE A 137 0.93 -22.88 -16.84
CA PHE A 137 0.02 -21.73 -16.88
C PHE A 137 0.09 -20.96 -18.20
N GLN A 138 -1.05 -20.45 -18.62
CA GLN A 138 -1.26 -19.77 -19.90
C GLN A 138 -1.18 -18.25 -19.76
N ARG A 139 -0.99 -17.56 -20.90
CA ARG A 139 -1.13 -16.09 -20.96
C ARG A 139 -2.51 -15.68 -20.44
N GLY A 140 -2.53 -14.73 -19.51
CA GLY A 140 -3.72 -14.17 -18.90
C GLY A 140 -4.20 -14.91 -17.65
N GLU A 141 -3.64 -16.08 -17.33
CA GLU A 141 -3.94 -16.76 -16.08
C GLU A 141 -3.33 -16.03 -14.87
N LEU A 142 -3.89 -16.28 -13.69
CA LEU A 142 -3.40 -15.72 -12.44
C LEU A 142 -1.97 -16.22 -12.19
N LEU A 143 -1.08 -15.31 -11.83
CA LEU A 143 0.27 -15.70 -11.43
C LEU A 143 0.24 -16.29 -10.01
N ASN A 144 0.68 -17.54 -9.87
CA ASN A 144 0.89 -18.20 -8.59
C ASN A 144 2.35 -18.65 -8.44
N LEU A 145 2.96 -18.33 -7.29
CA LEU A 145 4.35 -18.66 -7.00
C LEU A 145 4.61 -20.17 -6.98
N ARG A 146 3.66 -20.98 -6.50
CA ARG A 146 3.84 -22.44 -6.36
C ARG A 146 3.96 -23.12 -7.73
N ASP A 147 3.27 -22.59 -8.72
CA ASP A 147 3.34 -23.09 -10.10
C ASP A 147 4.70 -22.75 -10.73
N LEU A 148 5.28 -21.59 -10.37
CA LEU A 148 6.64 -21.21 -10.78
C LEU A 148 7.70 -22.11 -10.12
N GLU A 149 7.56 -22.39 -8.84
CA GLU A 149 8.49 -23.23 -8.08
C GLU A 149 8.51 -24.69 -8.56
N THR A 150 7.40 -25.20 -9.07
CA THR A 150 7.30 -26.57 -9.58
C THR A 150 7.99 -26.74 -10.95
N ALA A 151 8.11 -25.65 -11.72
CA ALA A 151 8.65 -25.65 -13.07
C ALA A 151 10.17 -25.40 -13.15
N LEU A 152 10.78 -24.92 -12.04
CA LEU A 152 12.21 -24.59 -11.92
C LEU A 152 13.03 -25.76 -11.37
#